data_AF-A0A0Q5TR70-F1
#
_entry.id   AF-A0A0Q5TR70-F1
#
_cell.length_a   1.000
_cell.length_b   1.000
_cell.length_c   1.000
_cell.angle_alpha   90.00
_cell.angle_beta   90.00
_cell.angle_gamma   90.00
#
_symmetry.space_group_name_H-M   'P 1'
#
loop_
_entity.id
_entity.type
_entity.pdbx_description
1 polymer ?
#
loop_
_entity_poly.entity_id
_entity_poly.type
_entity_poly.pdbx_seq_one_letter_code
_entity_poly.pdbx_strand_id
1 'polypeptide(L)'
;MRKLLLIVFLFVFGNLTAWSQDHYDPRKAPTSEELFLKQGNPSRAIASPGQKYLVLDASPAIGGFHRYRFFPGDNIKFRMRNETIKFNETISSVSDSSFTIGILNEAVNRVDYQEILLKDVRLMKVSRNIPFISQAAPLLPLAGLIFIGADFFNKGMDNKRFTTDASSFIIGGSMMVAGYVCYRLTFSSLKINNRNKLKVLETY
;
A
#
# COMPACT_ATOMS: atom_id res chain seq x y z
N MET A 1 -22.07 33.98 -5.74
CA MET A 1 -21.12 32.85 -5.70
C MET A 1 -20.26 32.80 -4.43
N ARG A 2 -19.72 33.92 -3.93
CA ARG A 2 -18.84 33.97 -2.74
C ARG A 2 -19.44 33.39 -1.43
N LYS A 3 -20.76 33.54 -1.22
CA LYS A 3 -21.46 32.97 -0.05
C LYS A 3 -21.66 31.44 -0.13
N LEU A 4 -21.75 30.90 -1.35
CA LEU A 4 -22.01 29.48 -1.58
C LEU A 4 -20.71 28.65 -1.41
N LEU A 5 -19.57 29.21 -1.84
CA LEU A 5 -18.24 28.68 -1.54
C LEU A 5 -17.94 28.62 -0.03
N LEU A 6 -18.40 29.61 0.73
CA LEU A 6 -18.20 29.69 2.19
C LEU A 6 -19.00 28.59 2.93
N ILE A 7 -20.20 28.28 2.44
CA ILE A 7 -21.04 27.20 2.98
C ILE A 7 -20.43 25.82 2.66
N VAL A 8 -19.93 25.62 1.43
CA VAL A 8 -19.23 24.38 1.05
C VAL A 8 -17.94 24.21 1.84
N PHE A 9 -17.18 25.30 2.05
CA PHE A 9 -15.97 25.28 2.87
C PHE A 9 -16.27 24.93 4.34
N LEU A 10 -17.35 25.49 4.92
CA LEU A 10 -17.84 25.13 6.26
C LEU A 10 -18.32 23.67 6.35
N PHE A 11 -18.95 23.14 5.30
CA PHE A 11 -19.37 21.73 5.27
C PHE A 11 -18.18 20.77 5.15
N VAL A 12 -17.16 21.11 4.36
CA VAL A 12 -15.99 20.25 4.18
C VAL A 12 -15.06 20.28 5.40
N PHE A 13 -14.85 21.43 6.02
CA PHE A 13 -13.96 21.56 7.18
C PHE A 13 -14.65 21.36 8.53
N GLY A 14 -15.95 21.65 8.64
CA GLY A 14 -16.73 21.43 9.87
C GLY A 14 -16.97 19.95 10.19
N ASN A 15 -16.81 19.05 9.22
CA ASN A 15 -16.94 17.61 9.41
C ASN A 15 -15.59 16.91 9.73
N LEU A 16 -14.46 17.62 9.71
CA LEU A 16 -13.15 16.99 9.99
C LEU A 16 -12.99 16.58 11.45
N THR A 17 -13.71 17.20 12.39
CA THR A 17 -13.64 16.85 13.82
C THR A 17 -14.55 15.69 14.20
N ALA A 18 -15.45 15.24 13.32
CA ALA A 18 -16.39 14.16 13.61
C ALA A 18 -15.84 12.76 13.30
N TRP A 19 -14.66 12.64 12.68
CA TRP A 19 -14.09 11.36 12.25
C TRP A 19 -12.91 10.85 13.09
N SER A 20 -12.51 11.55 14.16
CA SER A 20 -11.40 11.13 15.03
C SER A 20 -11.77 10.83 16.48
N GLN A 21 -13.05 10.88 16.84
CA GLN A 21 -13.53 10.46 18.16
C GLN A 21 -14.15 9.07 18.05
N ASP A 22 -13.31 8.09 17.74
CA ASP A 22 -13.56 6.72 18.18
C ASP A 22 -13.83 6.77 19.68
N HIS A 23 -14.99 6.28 20.11
CA HIS A 23 -15.39 6.19 21.51
C HIS A 23 -14.31 5.47 22.31
N TYR A 24 -13.43 6.21 22.99
CA TYR A 24 -12.52 5.66 23.99
C TYR A 24 -13.34 5.36 25.25
N ASP A 25 -13.82 4.13 25.37
CA ASP A 25 -14.41 3.62 26.59
C ASP A 25 -13.29 2.99 27.46
N PRO A 26 -12.85 3.63 28.55
CA PRO A 26 -11.79 3.10 29.41
C PRO A 26 -12.16 1.76 30.07
N ARG A 27 -13.44 1.35 30.03
CA ARG A 27 -13.91 0.05 30.54
C ARG A 27 -13.84 -1.07 29.52
N LYS A 28 -13.61 -0.75 28.24
CA LYS A 28 -13.32 -1.70 27.17
C LYS A 28 -11.86 -1.54 26.77
N ALA A 29 -10.95 -1.90 27.67
CA ALA A 29 -9.57 -2.11 27.27
C ALA A 29 -9.60 -3.23 26.20
N PRO A 30 -9.28 -2.94 24.93
CA PRO A 30 -9.30 -3.97 23.91
C PRO A 30 -8.34 -5.07 24.35
N THR A 31 -8.80 -6.32 24.30
CA THR A 31 -7.96 -7.48 24.61
C THR A 31 -6.75 -7.46 23.67
N SER A 32 -5.67 -8.16 24.02
CA SER A 32 -4.49 -8.26 23.14
C SER A 32 -4.89 -8.66 21.72
N GLU A 33 -5.86 -9.58 21.59
CA GLU A 33 -6.44 -10.01 20.32
C GLU A 33 -7.16 -8.88 19.58
N GLU A 34 -8.00 -8.10 20.25
CA GLU A 34 -8.66 -6.94 19.65
C GLU A 34 -7.68 -5.81 19.30
N LEU A 35 -6.62 -5.59 20.08
CA LEU A 35 -5.52 -4.69 19.75
C LEU A 35 -4.75 -5.17 18.51
N PHE A 36 -4.54 -6.47 18.40
CA PHE A 36 -3.93 -7.10 17.23
C PHE A 36 -4.81 -6.96 15.98
N LEU A 37 -6.14 -7.04 16.12
CA LEU A 37 -7.10 -6.88 15.03
C LEU A 37 -7.30 -5.42 14.61
N LYS A 38 -7.32 -4.47 15.56
CA LYS A 38 -7.54 -3.03 15.30
C LYS A 38 -6.35 -2.35 14.61
N GLN A 39 -5.15 -2.95 14.62
CA GLN A 39 -3.94 -2.39 14.01
C GLN A 39 -3.84 -2.58 12.48
N GLY A 40 -4.94 -2.93 11.81
CA GLY A 40 -5.16 -2.57 10.40
C GLY A 40 -4.33 -3.31 9.37
N ASN A 41 -3.97 -4.58 9.61
CA ASN A 41 -3.41 -5.43 8.56
C ASN A 41 -4.16 -6.77 8.49
N PRO A 42 -5.03 -7.00 7.48
CA PRO A 42 -5.81 -8.23 7.34
C PRO A 42 -4.95 -9.48 6.99
N SER A 43 -3.63 -9.31 6.87
CA SER A 43 -2.62 -10.33 6.59
C SER A 43 -1.96 -10.88 7.87
N ARG A 44 -2.76 -11.10 8.90
CA ARG A 44 -2.32 -11.87 10.07
C ARG A 44 -3.36 -12.96 10.29
N ALA A 45 -3.30 -13.97 9.42
CA ALA A 45 -3.84 -15.28 9.77
C ALA A 45 -3.38 -15.59 11.20
N ILE A 46 -4.34 -16.01 12.04
CA ILE A 46 -4.11 -16.37 13.44
C ILE A 46 -2.89 -17.29 13.48
N ALA A 47 -1.78 -16.75 13.97
CA ALA A 47 -0.51 -17.47 14.00
C ALA A 47 -0.66 -18.63 14.96
N SER A 48 -0.77 -19.84 14.45
CA SER A 48 -0.75 -21.04 15.27
C SER A 48 0.64 -21.20 15.88
N PRO A 49 0.78 -21.69 17.13
CA PRO A 49 2.09 -22.06 17.68
C PRO A 49 2.80 -23.06 16.75
N GLY A 50 4.10 -22.86 16.48
CA GLY A 50 4.88 -23.70 15.56
C GLY A 50 4.66 -23.43 14.06
N GLN A 51 3.97 -22.34 13.70
CA GLN A 51 3.74 -21.98 12.31
C GLN A 51 4.95 -21.27 11.70
N LYS A 52 5.47 -21.83 10.60
CA LYS A 52 6.53 -21.21 9.81
C LYS A 52 6.01 -20.05 8.98
N TYR A 53 6.79 -18.98 8.90
CA TYR A 53 6.46 -17.76 8.16
C TYR A 53 7.72 -17.14 7.54
N LEU A 54 7.51 -16.39 6.46
CA LEU A 54 8.58 -15.69 5.77
C LEU A 54 8.88 -14.37 6.44
N VAL A 55 10.17 -14.04 6.52
CA VAL A 55 10.66 -12.79 7.07
C VAL A 55 11.62 -12.14 6.09
N LEU A 56 11.31 -10.90 5.73
CA LEU A 56 12.19 -10.05 4.96
C LEU A 56 12.80 -9.00 5.88
N ASP A 57 14.05 -9.24 6.27
CA ASP A 57 14.88 -8.30 6.99
C ASP A 57 15.46 -7.32 5.97
N ALA A 58 14.92 -6.11 5.92
CA ALA A 58 15.30 -5.07 4.97
C ALA A 58 16.08 -3.95 5.66
N SER A 59 17.27 -3.65 5.15
CA SER A 59 18.05 -2.47 5.55
C SER A 59 18.15 -1.52 4.36
N PRO A 60 17.07 -0.79 4.02
CA PRO A 60 17.08 0.16 2.94
C PRO A 60 18.07 1.30 3.20
N ALA A 61 18.57 1.91 2.12
CA ALA A 61 19.48 3.06 2.21
C ALA A 61 18.88 4.25 2.96
N ILE A 62 17.54 4.36 2.96
CA ILE A 62 16.78 5.41 3.64
C ILE A 62 15.71 4.74 4.48
N GLY A 63 15.64 5.11 5.77
CA GLY A 63 14.57 4.71 6.69
C GLY A 63 14.94 3.67 7.75
N GLY A 64 16.18 3.20 7.84
CA GLY A 64 16.58 2.25 8.88
C GLY A 64 16.02 0.83 8.69
N PHE A 65 16.31 -0.05 9.65
CA PHE A 65 15.96 -1.48 9.57
C PHE A 65 14.45 -1.71 9.68
N HIS A 66 13.91 -2.53 8.78
CA HIS A 66 12.52 -2.93 8.76
C HIS A 66 12.40 -4.44 8.59
N ARG A 67 11.52 -5.07 9.38
CA ARG A 67 11.21 -6.50 9.29
C ARG A 67 9.79 -6.69 8.79
N TYR A 68 9.65 -7.17 7.56
CA TYR A 68 8.36 -7.57 7.01
C TYR A 68 8.13 -9.05 7.30
N ARG A 69 6.93 -9.41 7.72
CA ARG A 69 6.52 -10.78 8.04
C ARG A 69 5.39 -11.16 7.09
N PHE A 70 5.46 -12.35 6.52
CA PHE A 70 4.44 -12.89 5.63
C PHE A 70 4.09 -14.30 6.12
N PHE A 71 2.83 -14.49 6.49
CA PHE A 71 2.29 -15.76 6.98
C PHE A 71 1.57 -16.52 5.86
N PRO A 72 1.40 -17.84 6.00
CA PRO A 72 0.43 -18.57 5.18
C PRO A 72 -0.94 -17.88 5.19
N GLY A 73 -1.52 -17.67 4.01
CA GLY A 73 -2.73 -16.88 3.79
C GLY A 73 -2.46 -15.44 3.29
N ASP A 74 -1.23 -14.93 3.43
CA ASP A 74 -0.90 -13.59 2.97
C ASP A 74 -0.65 -13.55 1.47
N ASN A 75 -1.10 -12.47 0.83
CA ASN A 75 -0.76 -12.18 -0.55
C ASN A 75 0.63 -11.52 -0.63
N ILE A 76 1.51 -12.09 -1.45
CA ILE A 76 2.86 -11.58 -1.66
C ILE A 76 3.14 -11.26 -3.12
N LYS A 77 3.88 -10.17 -3.31
CA LYS A 77 4.33 -9.71 -4.62
C LYS A 77 5.83 -9.91 -4.75
N PHE A 78 6.26 -10.78 -5.65
CA PHE A 78 7.68 -11.08 -5.80
C PHE A 78 8.06 -11.36 -7.26
N ARG A 79 9.37 -11.43 -7.50
CA ARG A 79 9.95 -11.79 -8.80
C ARG A 79 11.09 -12.77 -8.58
N MET A 80 11.12 -13.83 -9.39
CA MET A 80 12.19 -14.82 -9.38
C MET A 80 13.43 -14.36 -10.16
N ARG A 81 14.59 -14.99 -9.94
CA ARG A 81 15.88 -14.60 -10.55
C ARG A 81 15.87 -14.70 -12.07
N ASN A 82 15.28 -15.76 -12.60
CA ASN A 82 15.28 -16.08 -14.03
C ASN A 82 14.00 -15.66 -14.75
N GLU A 83 13.15 -14.86 -14.09
CA GLU A 83 11.86 -14.47 -14.64
C GLU A 83 11.67 -12.96 -14.66
N THR A 84 10.96 -12.50 -15.69
CA THR A 84 10.58 -11.10 -15.88
C THR A 84 9.21 -10.79 -15.26
N ILE A 85 8.38 -11.83 -15.12
CA ILE A 85 7.03 -11.78 -14.58
C ILE A 85 7.08 -11.41 -13.09
N LYS A 86 6.01 -10.76 -12.62
CA LYS A 86 5.81 -10.48 -11.20
C LYS A 86 4.66 -11.35 -10.74
N PHE A 87 4.90 -12.17 -9.73
CA PHE A 87 3.87 -12.95 -9.08
C PHE A 87 3.12 -12.07 -8.08
N ASN A 88 1.83 -12.34 -7.91
CA ASN A 88 0.94 -11.66 -6.97
C ASN A 88 0.01 -12.69 -6.33
N GLU A 89 0.60 -13.66 -5.65
CA GLU A 89 -0.09 -14.87 -5.22
C GLU A 89 -0.15 -14.98 -3.70
N THR A 90 -1.07 -15.81 -3.24
CA THR A 90 -1.25 -16.10 -1.82
C THR A 90 -0.32 -17.23 -1.38
N ILE A 91 0.36 -17.04 -0.24
CA ILE A 91 1.18 -18.08 0.38
C ILE A 91 0.26 -19.18 0.90
N SER A 92 0.43 -20.40 0.42
CA SER A 92 -0.30 -21.57 0.92
C SER A 92 0.39 -22.20 2.12
N SER A 93 1.71 -22.35 2.07
CA SER A 93 2.53 -22.91 3.16
C SER A 93 3.97 -22.43 3.08
N VAL A 94 4.71 -22.58 4.18
CA VAL A 94 6.12 -22.19 4.29
C VAL A 94 6.92 -23.35 4.89
N SER A 95 8.04 -23.69 4.24
CA SER A 95 9.01 -24.71 4.64
C SER A 95 10.34 -24.05 5.03
N ASP A 96 11.37 -24.81 5.39
CA ASP A 96 12.64 -24.22 5.88
C ASP A 96 13.41 -23.41 4.83
N SER A 97 13.31 -23.81 3.55
CA SER A 97 14.03 -23.18 2.44
C SER A 97 13.15 -22.81 1.25
N SER A 98 11.84 -22.96 1.39
CA SER A 98 10.84 -22.71 0.34
C SER A 98 9.53 -22.20 0.92
N PHE A 99 8.68 -21.68 0.03
CA PHE A 99 7.28 -21.43 0.30
C PHE A 99 6.46 -21.89 -0.90
N THR A 100 5.21 -22.25 -0.66
CA THR A 100 4.27 -22.67 -1.69
C THR A 100 3.29 -21.54 -1.96
N ILE A 101 3.05 -21.26 -3.22
CA ILE A 101 2.02 -20.32 -3.68
C ILE A 101 0.87 -21.09 -4.33
N GLY A 102 -0.35 -20.59 -4.17
CA GLY A 102 -1.51 -21.07 -4.90
C GLY A 102 -1.76 -20.19 -6.12
N ILE A 103 -1.64 -20.74 -7.32
CA ILE A 103 -1.91 -20.07 -8.59
C ILE A 103 -3.28 -20.53 -9.08
N LEU A 104 -4.24 -19.61 -9.23
CA LEU A 104 -5.54 -19.96 -9.81
C LEU A 104 -5.41 -20.09 -11.34
N ASN A 105 -5.58 -21.29 -11.85
CA ASN A 105 -5.63 -21.55 -13.28
C ASN A 105 -7.05 -21.32 -13.79
N GLU A 106 -7.30 -20.16 -14.40
CA GLU A 106 -8.62 -19.77 -14.89
C GLU A 106 -9.18 -20.73 -15.96
N ALA A 107 -8.32 -21.41 -16.73
CA ALA A 107 -8.77 -22.32 -17.78
C ALA A 107 -9.38 -23.62 -17.24
N VAL A 108 -8.91 -24.09 -16.08
CA VAL A 108 -9.36 -25.35 -15.45
C VAL A 108 -10.15 -25.10 -14.16
N ASN A 109 -10.25 -23.83 -13.73
CA ASN A 109 -10.84 -23.39 -12.48
C ASN A 109 -10.32 -24.19 -11.27
N ARG A 110 -9.01 -24.40 -11.22
CA ARG A 110 -8.31 -25.13 -10.15
C ARG A 110 -7.12 -24.33 -9.65
N VAL A 111 -6.81 -24.49 -8.37
CA VAL A 111 -5.63 -23.89 -7.75
C VAL A 111 -4.48 -24.87 -7.88
N ASP A 112 -3.47 -24.49 -8.65
CA ASP A 112 -2.22 -25.21 -8.77
C ASP A 112 -1.24 -24.69 -7.71
N TYR A 113 -0.62 -25.61 -6.97
CA TYR A 113 0.34 -25.27 -5.93
C TYR A 113 1.76 -25.37 -6.47
N GLN A 114 2.50 -24.27 -6.41
CA GLN A 114 3.90 -24.22 -6.86
C GLN A 114 4.81 -23.90 -5.67
N GLU A 115 5.80 -24.77 -5.45
CA GLU A 115 6.85 -24.54 -4.48
C GLU A 115 7.97 -23.66 -5.06
N ILE A 116 8.39 -22.67 -4.28
CA ILE A 116 9.41 -21.69 -4.68
C ILE A 116 10.49 -21.64 -3.60
N LEU A 117 11.74 -21.88 -4.02
CA LEU A 117 12.89 -21.81 -3.13
C LEU A 117 13.23 -20.35 -2.81
N LEU A 118 13.58 -20.06 -1.55
CA LEU A 118 13.94 -18.72 -1.10
C LEU A 118 15.12 -18.14 -1.91
N LYS A 119 16.05 -18.99 -2.33
CA LYS A 119 17.23 -18.61 -3.13
C LYS A 119 16.87 -18.08 -4.52
N ASP A 120 15.74 -18.51 -5.07
CA ASP A 120 15.28 -18.15 -6.41
C ASP A 120 14.50 -16.84 -6.41
N VAL A 121 14.10 -16.33 -5.24
CA VAL A 121 13.50 -15.01 -5.10
C VAL A 121 14.56 -13.92 -5.31
N ARG A 122 14.31 -13.04 -6.28
CA ARG A 122 15.18 -11.91 -6.63
C ARG A 122 14.70 -10.62 -6.00
N LEU A 123 13.40 -10.32 -6.11
CA LEU A 123 12.80 -9.09 -5.61
C LEU A 123 11.55 -9.43 -4.80
N MET A 124 11.38 -8.74 -3.67
CA MET A 124 10.13 -8.70 -2.92
C MET A 124 9.57 -7.28 -2.99
N LYS A 125 8.30 -7.13 -3.35
CA LYS A 125 7.59 -5.86 -3.26
C LYS A 125 6.95 -5.74 -1.89
N VAL A 126 7.24 -4.63 -1.22
CA VAL A 126 6.69 -4.30 0.09
C VAL A 126 6.00 -2.95 0.04
N SER A 127 4.97 -2.81 0.85
CA SER A 127 4.33 -1.53 1.12
C SER A 127 4.84 -0.99 2.45
N ARG A 128 5.30 0.25 2.46
CA ARG A 128 5.62 1.02 3.68
C ARG A 128 4.46 1.93 3.96
N ASN A 129 3.81 1.76 5.11
CA ASN A 129 2.82 2.71 5.57
C ASN A 129 3.53 3.89 6.25
N ILE A 130 3.86 4.92 5.48
CA ILE A 130 4.47 6.14 6.00
C ILE A 130 3.33 7.15 6.19
N PRO A 131 3.06 7.61 7.43
CA PRO A 131 2.00 8.59 7.69
C PRO A 131 2.08 9.78 6.74
N PHE A 132 0.92 10.23 6.26
CA PHE A 132 0.74 11.30 5.26
C PHE A 132 1.29 10.98 3.86
N ILE A 133 2.49 10.42 3.72
CA ILE A 133 3.10 10.12 2.41
C ILE A 133 2.31 9.05 1.65
N SER A 134 1.95 7.96 2.33
CA SER A 134 1.19 6.87 1.68
C SER A 134 -0.20 7.30 1.24
N GLN A 135 -0.82 8.25 1.95
CA GLN A 135 -2.11 8.84 1.58
C GLN A 135 -1.97 9.92 0.50
N ALA A 136 -0.87 10.68 0.50
CA ALA A 136 -0.60 11.70 -0.51
C ALA A 136 -0.37 11.11 -1.91
N ALA A 137 0.13 9.88 -1.99
CA ALA A 137 0.39 9.19 -3.26
C ALA A 137 -0.82 9.15 -4.21
N PRO A 138 -2.03 8.74 -3.78
CA PRO A 138 -3.24 8.85 -4.60
C PRO A 138 -3.90 10.24 -4.58
N LEU A 139 -3.79 10.99 -3.47
CA LEU A 139 -4.50 12.27 -3.31
C LEU A 139 -3.91 13.40 -4.15
N LEU A 140 -2.59 13.52 -4.24
CA LEU A 140 -1.95 14.61 -4.97
C LEU A 140 -2.22 14.57 -6.49
N PRO A 141 -2.11 13.42 -7.17
CA PRO A 141 -2.47 13.35 -8.59
C PRO A 141 -3.94 13.63 -8.83
N LEU A 142 -4.83 13.16 -7.93
CA LEU A 142 -6.26 13.46 -8.00
C LEU A 142 -6.53 14.96 -7.85
N ALA A 143 -5.91 15.61 -6.85
CA ALA A 143 -6.01 17.05 -6.66
C ALA A 143 -5.50 17.82 -7.88
N GLY A 144 -4.39 17.39 -8.49
CA GLY A 144 -3.85 17.97 -9.71
C GLY A 144 -4.81 17.85 -10.91
N LEU A 145 -5.44 16.68 -11.09
CA LEU A 145 -6.47 16.47 -12.11
C LEU A 145 -7.69 17.36 -11.89
N ILE A 146 -8.19 17.42 -10.64
CA ILE A 146 -9.33 18.26 -10.28
C ILE A 146 -9.00 19.73 -10.53
N PHE A 147 -7.79 20.19 -10.22
CA PHE A 147 -7.37 21.57 -10.41
C PHE A 147 -7.32 21.96 -11.90
N ILE A 148 -6.70 21.12 -12.73
CA ILE A 148 -6.64 21.31 -14.19
C ILE A 148 -8.05 21.29 -14.79
N GLY A 149 -8.87 20.32 -14.38
CA GLY A 149 -10.25 20.21 -14.83
C GLY A 149 -11.09 21.41 -14.42
N ALA A 150 -10.96 21.88 -13.18
CA ALA A 150 -11.69 23.06 -12.69
C ALA A 150 -11.36 24.32 -13.50
N ASP A 151 -10.08 24.56 -13.83
CA ASP A 151 -9.71 25.70 -14.69
C ASP A 151 -10.31 25.58 -16.10
N PHE A 152 -10.28 24.38 -16.66
CA PHE A 152 -10.88 24.09 -17.97
C PHE A 152 -12.40 24.38 -18.00
N PHE A 153 -13.13 23.92 -16.99
CA PHE A 153 -14.58 24.14 -16.89
C PHE A 153 -14.94 25.58 -16.51
N ASN A 154 -14.21 26.21 -15.59
CA ASN A 154 -14.47 27.60 -15.19
C ASN A 154 -14.38 28.55 -16.40
N LYS A 155 -13.39 28.36 -17.28
CA LYS A 155 -13.28 29.16 -18.51
C LYS A 155 -14.40 28.87 -19.51
N GLY A 156 -14.79 27.62 -19.64
CA GLY A 156 -15.95 27.25 -20.46
C GLY A 156 -17.25 27.88 -19.97
N MET A 157 -17.46 27.95 -18.66
CA MET A 157 -18.63 28.61 -18.05
C MET A 157 -18.59 30.14 -18.20
N ASP A 158 -17.41 30.74 -18.27
CA ASP A 158 -17.21 32.17 -18.52
C ASP A 158 -17.37 32.58 -20.00
N ASN A 159 -17.96 31.72 -20.85
CA ASN A 159 -18.03 31.89 -22.32
C ASN A 159 -16.66 32.06 -23.00
N LYS A 160 -15.56 31.68 -22.34
CA LYS A 160 -14.23 31.63 -22.95
C LYS A 160 -14.05 30.28 -23.61
N ARG A 161 -13.09 30.19 -24.54
CA ARG A 161 -12.71 28.92 -25.16
C ARG A 161 -12.31 27.94 -24.06
N PHE A 162 -12.82 26.71 -24.15
CA PHE A 162 -12.38 25.59 -23.32
C PHE A 162 -10.86 25.40 -23.47
N THR A 163 -10.13 25.93 -22.49
CA THR A 163 -8.68 25.94 -22.46
C THR A 163 -8.21 25.95 -21.02
N THR A 164 -6.96 25.62 -20.81
CA THR A 164 -6.35 25.56 -19.48
C THR A 164 -5.10 26.42 -19.53
N ASP A 165 -4.89 27.25 -18.50
CA ASP A 165 -3.68 28.07 -18.46
C ASP A 165 -2.45 27.21 -18.23
N ALA A 166 -1.31 27.69 -18.75
CA ALA A 166 -0.01 27.09 -18.48
C ALA A 166 0.26 27.01 -16.97
N SER A 167 -0.15 28.00 -16.18
CA SER A 167 -0.04 27.98 -14.72
C SER A 167 -0.83 26.84 -14.09
N SER A 168 -2.05 26.58 -14.57
CA SER A 168 -2.92 25.51 -14.07
C SER A 168 -2.31 24.13 -14.36
N PHE A 169 -1.73 23.96 -15.53
CA PHE A 169 -0.96 22.77 -15.88
C PHE A 169 0.31 22.61 -15.05
N ILE A 170 1.07 23.69 -14.81
CA ILE A 170 2.28 23.63 -13.98
C ILE A 170 1.93 23.21 -12.56
N ILE A 171 0.91 23.82 -11.95
CA ILE A 171 0.48 23.50 -10.59
C ILE A 171 -0.06 22.07 -10.53
N GLY A 172 -1.02 21.71 -11.38
CA GLY A 172 -1.60 20.36 -11.37
C GLY A 172 -0.57 19.28 -11.71
N GLY A 173 0.32 19.55 -12.66
CA GLY A 173 1.43 18.67 -13.01
C GLY A 173 2.43 18.49 -11.87
N SER A 174 2.75 19.55 -11.14
CA SER A 174 3.64 19.47 -9.96
C SER A 174 3.04 18.57 -8.87
N MET A 175 1.72 18.64 -8.64
CA MET A 175 1.02 17.76 -7.70
C MET A 175 1.06 16.30 -8.16
N MET A 176 0.87 16.03 -9.45
CA MET A 176 1.00 14.67 -9.99
C MET A 176 2.40 14.10 -9.79
N VAL A 177 3.45 14.89 -10.08
CA VAL A 177 4.85 14.48 -9.89
C VAL A 177 5.13 14.21 -8.41
N ALA A 178 4.69 15.08 -7.51
CA ALA A 178 4.83 14.88 -6.07
C ALA A 178 4.12 13.58 -5.61
N GLY A 179 2.90 13.33 -6.08
CA GLY A 179 2.17 12.08 -5.83
C GLY A 179 2.92 10.84 -6.32
N TYR A 180 3.53 10.90 -7.50
CA TYR A 180 4.36 9.82 -8.02
C TYR A 180 5.59 9.55 -7.14
N VAL A 181 6.25 10.60 -6.63
CA VAL A 181 7.36 10.45 -5.67
C VAL A 181 6.88 9.78 -4.38
N CYS A 182 5.75 10.22 -3.82
CA CYS A 182 5.14 9.60 -2.64
C CYS A 182 4.79 8.11 -2.88
N TYR A 183 4.30 7.76 -4.07
CA TYR A 183 4.02 6.38 -4.47
C TYR A 183 5.30 5.54 -4.48
N ARG A 184 6.40 6.06 -5.04
CA ARG A 184 7.69 5.37 -5.07
C ARG A 184 8.31 5.15 -3.69
N LEU A 185 8.09 6.07 -2.75
CA LEU A 185 8.53 5.93 -1.36
C LEU A 185 7.69 4.90 -0.58
N THR A 186 6.39 4.84 -0.87
CA THR A 186 5.44 3.90 -0.24
C THR A 186 5.65 2.47 -0.74
N PHE A 187 5.70 2.26 -2.06
CA PHE A 187 5.80 0.93 -2.66
C PHE A 187 7.23 0.65 -3.12
N SER A 188 7.99 -0.04 -2.26
CA SER A 188 9.39 -0.34 -2.51
C SER A 188 9.57 -1.75 -3.06
N SER A 189 10.40 -1.90 -4.09
CA SER A 189 10.85 -3.20 -4.58
C SER A 189 12.25 -3.49 -4.03
N LEU A 190 12.33 -4.42 -3.09
CA LEU A 190 13.54 -4.77 -2.37
C LEU A 190 14.22 -5.95 -3.05
N LYS A 191 15.46 -5.76 -3.51
CA LYS A 191 16.28 -6.85 -4.05
C LYS A 191 16.87 -7.68 -2.93
N ILE A 192 16.68 -9.00 -2.99
CA ILE A 192 17.27 -9.94 -2.04
C ILE A 192 18.78 -9.98 -2.27
N ASN A 193 19.55 -9.61 -1.25
CA ASN A 193 21.00 -9.51 -1.26
C ASN A 193 21.53 -9.50 0.20
N ASN A 194 22.81 -9.16 0.41
CA ASN A 194 23.38 -9.12 1.76
C ASN A 194 22.71 -8.11 2.71
N ARG A 195 22.06 -7.06 2.19
CA ARG A 195 21.35 -6.03 2.98
C ARG A 195 19.87 -6.36 3.21
N ASN A 196 19.23 -7.05 2.26
CA ASN A 196 17.85 -7.48 2.36
C ASN A 196 17.79 -9.00 2.31
N LYS A 197 17.60 -9.64 3.46
CA LYS A 197 17.62 -11.10 3.59
C LYS A 197 16.20 -11.63 3.75
N LEU A 198 15.83 -12.56 2.87
CA LEU A 198 14.62 -13.37 3.01
C LEU A 198 14.99 -14.64 3.79
N LYS A 199 14.27 -14.92 4.87
CA LYS A 199 14.49 -16.07 5.74
C LYS A 199 13.17 -16.63 6.25
N VAL A 200 13.19 -17.84 6.79
CA VAL A 200 12.04 -18.45 7.45
C VAL A 200 12.24 -18.39 8.96
N LEU A 201 11.18 -18.05 9.70
CA LEU A 201 11.12 -18.14 11.15
C LEU A 201 9.87 -18.92 11.56
N GLU A 202 9.82 -19.36 12.80
CA GLU A 202 8.69 -20.08 13.39
C GLU A 202 8.10 -19.27 14.55
N THR A 203 6.80 -19.40 14.76
CA THR A 203 6.09 -18.81 15.90
C THR A 203 6.26 -19.68 17.14
N TYR A 204 6.43 -19.03 18.29
CA TYR A 204 6.59 -19.70 19.58
C TYR A 204 5.27 -20.25 20.10
#